data_AF-A0A833DXG2-F1
#
_entry.id   AF-A0A833DXG2-F1
#
_cell.length_a   1.000
_cell.length_b   1.000
_cell.length_c   1.000
_cell.angle_alpha   90.00
_cell.angle_beta   90.00
_cell.angle_gamma   90.00
#
_symmetry.space_group_name_H-M   'P 1'
#
loop_
_entity.id
_entity.type
_entity.pdbx_description
1 polymer ?
#
loop_
_entity_poly.entity_id
_entity_poly.type
_entity_poly.pdbx_seq_one_letter_code
_entity_poly.pdbx_strand_id
1 'polypeptide(L)'
;MVLVVLRWVVGRVLYSAFVLGIGLLVLTLVIQPPIQYMPVLLLGIDLDNAPFPVVAVVLLYAALVSGFLQELLKLLGVKGKAIGYALWLGAGFGLGEAALVVLGQVLSIVAGVGFRLDVGFLSIYERLMAILYHVLSSALLCYFYARGKGAMIYMVVATIHSLVNYQAVLLMRVFGLTF
;
A
#
# COMPACT_ATOMS: atom_id res chain seq x y z
N MET A 1 -1.92 -5.62 17.93
CA MET A 1 -0.52 -6.02 18.22
C MET A 1 0.50 -4.97 17.79
N VAL A 2 0.60 -4.61 16.51
CA VAL A 2 1.62 -3.65 16.00
C VAL A 2 1.64 -2.32 16.74
N LEU A 3 0.48 -1.68 16.98
CA LEU A 3 0.40 -0.40 17.70
C LEU A 3 0.88 -0.48 19.15
N VAL A 4 0.70 -1.64 19.81
CA VAL A 4 1.16 -1.88 21.19
C VAL A 4 2.67 -1.99 21.20
N VAL A 5 3.25 -2.75 20.28
CA VAL A 5 4.71 -2.86 20.11
C VAL A 5 5.31 -1.50 19.79
N LEU A 6 4.70 -0.73 18.88
CA LEU A 6 5.16 0.63 18.55
C LEU A 6 5.10 1.57 19.74
N ARG A 7 4.02 1.54 20.53
CA ARG A 7 3.92 2.32 21.77
C ARG A 7 5.03 1.93 22.75
N TRP A 8 5.34 0.64 22.87
CA TRP A 8 6.42 0.16 23.74
C TRP A 8 7.80 0.62 23.26
N VAL A 9 8.09 0.51 21.96
CA VAL A 9 9.38 0.91 21.37
C VAL A 9 9.59 2.43 21.37
N VAL A 10 8.55 3.21 21.04
CA VAL A 10 8.64 4.68 20.93
C VAL A 10 8.36 5.38 22.27
N GLY A 11 7.77 4.68 23.24
CA GLY A 11 7.41 5.19 24.56
C GLY A 11 6.15 6.09 24.58
N ARG A 12 5.71 6.60 23.44
CA ARG A 12 4.49 7.42 23.30
C ARG A 12 3.82 7.25 21.95
N VAL A 13 2.54 7.59 21.89
CA VAL A 13 1.76 7.65 20.65
C VAL A 13 1.90 9.03 20.03
N LEU A 14 2.33 9.08 18.78
CA LEU A 14 2.42 10.33 18.01
C LEU A 14 1.20 10.47 17.09
N TYR A 15 0.10 10.95 17.66
CA TYR A 15 -1.19 11.08 16.95
C TYR A 15 -1.10 11.90 15.67
N SER A 16 -0.34 13.00 15.67
CA SER A 16 -0.16 13.83 14.48
C SER A 16 0.51 13.09 13.32
N ALA A 17 1.50 12.24 13.62
CA ALA A 17 2.15 11.40 12.61
C ALA A 17 1.20 10.33 12.09
N PHE A 18 0.49 9.67 13.01
CA PHE A 18 -0.47 8.61 12.68
C PHE A 18 -1.61 9.12 11.78
N VAL A 19 -2.23 10.25 12.16
CA VAL A 19 -3.30 10.89 11.38
C VAL A 19 -2.77 11.38 10.03
N LEU A 20 -1.56 11.94 9.98
CA LEU A 20 -0.94 12.30 8.69
C LEU A 20 -0.76 11.06 7.81
N GLY A 21 -0.32 9.93 8.36
CA GLY A 21 -0.22 8.66 7.61
C GLY A 21 -1.53 8.25 6.94
N ILE A 22 -2.64 8.32 7.68
CA ILE A 22 -3.99 8.09 7.13
C ILE A 22 -4.32 9.14 6.05
N GLY A 23 -4.02 10.41 6.30
CA GLY A 23 -4.25 11.49 5.33
C GLY A 23 -3.49 11.29 4.01
N LEU A 24 -2.24 10.81 4.07
CA LEU A 24 -1.44 10.48 2.90
C LEU A 24 -2.01 9.29 2.12
N LEU A 25 -2.58 8.30 2.81
CA LEU A 25 -3.32 7.23 2.16
C LEU A 25 -4.56 7.77 1.45
N VAL A 26 -5.36 8.62 2.09
CA VAL A 26 -6.53 9.24 1.45
C VAL A 26 -6.11 10.02 0.20
N LEU A 27 -5.04 10.80 0.28
CA LEU A 27 -4.48 11.51 -0.87
C LEU A 27 -4.05 10.56 -1.99
N THR A 28 -3.45 9.42 -1.63
CA THR A 28 -3.12 8.34 -2.58
C THR A 28 -4.39 7.87 -3.30
N LEU A 29 -5.48 7.57 -2.58
CA LEU A 29 -6.71 7.06 -3.18
C LEU A 29 -7.38 8.04 -4.14
N VAL A 30 -7.09 9.34 -4.02
CA VAL A 30 -7.58 10.36 -4.95
C VAL A 30 -6.69 10.45 -6.19
N ILE A 31 -5.37 10.46 -6.02
CA ILE A 31 -4.42 10.70 -7.11
C ILE A 31 -4.11 9.42 -7.91
N GLN A 32 -3.99 8.29 -7.22
CA GLN A 32 -3.50 7.04 -7.77
C GLN A 32 -4.43 6.45 -8.85
N PRO A 33 -5.76 6.30 -8.63
CA PRO A 33 -6.62 5.60 -9.58
C PRO A 33 -6.68 6.25 -10.98
N PRO A 34 -6.81 7.58 -11.12
CA PRO A 34 -6.77 8.22 -12.43
C PRO A 34 -5.50 7.91 -13.21
N ILE A 35 -4.33 7.93 -12.55
CA ILE A 35 -3.04 7.65 -13.18
C ILE A 35 -2.95 6.17 -13.58
N GLN A 36 -3.34 5.25 -12.67
CA GLN A 36 -3.32 3.82 -12.94
C GLN A 36 -4.21 3.41 -14.12
N TYR A 37 -5.31 4.14 -14.35
CA TYR A 37 -6.25 3.86 -15.45
C TYR A 37 -5.81 4.46 -16.79
N MET A 38 -4.78 5.31 -16.83
CA MET A 38 -4.35 5.99 -18.06
C MET A 38 -4.05 5.04 -19.24
N PRO A 39 -3.32 3.91 -19.08
CA PRO A 39 -3.05 3.02 -20.21
C PRO A 39 -4.34 2.45 -20.82
N VAL A 40 -5.33 2.14 -19.98
CA VAL A 40 -6.62 1.62 -20.41
C VAL A 40 -7.34 2.65 -21.26
N LEU A 41 -7.42 3.89 -20.78
CA LEU A 41 -8.09 4.99 -21.46
C LEU A 41 -7.38 5.41 -22.76
N LEU A 42 -6.05 5.60 -22.71
CA LEU A 42 -5.27 6.14 -23.82
C LEU A 42 -5.06 5.14 -24.95
N LEU A 43 -5.01 3.85 -24.64
CA LEU A 43 -4.79 2.79 -25.61
C LEU A 43 -6.07 2.03 -25.97
N GLY A 44 -7.22 2.40 -25.37
CA GLY A 44 -8.51 1.75 -25.61
C GLY A 44 -8.51 0.26 -25.25
N ILE A 45 -7.80 -0.13 -24.19
CA ILE A 45 -7.66 -1.54 -23.80
C ILE A 45 -8.97 -2.00 -23.15
N ASP A 46 -9.61 -3.00 -23.72
CA ASP A 46 -10.71 -3.71 -23.09
C ASP A 46 -10.16 -4.79 -22.13
N LEU A 47 -10.19 -4.51 -20.82
CA LEU A 47 -9.65 -5.42 -19.79
C LEU A 47 -10.39 -6.76 -19.68
N ASP A 48 -11.62 -6.84 -20.19
CA ASP A 48 -12.43 -8.05 -20.12
C ASP A 48 -12.04 -9.03 -21.24
N ASN A 49 -11.67 -8.49 -22.40
CA ASN A 49 -11.35 -9.28 -23.59
C ASN A 49 -9.85 -9.28 -23.97
N ALA A 50 -9.02 -8.47 -23.32
CA ALA A 50 -7.60 -8.37 -23.61
C ALA A 50 -6.85 -9.69 -23.32
N PRO A 51 -5.86 -10.06 -24.17
CA PRO A 51 -5.04 -11.24 -23.93
C PRO A 51 -4.20 -11.04 -22.66
N PHE A 52 -3.92 -12.13 -21.95
CA PHE A 52 -3.23 -12.11 -20.65
C PHE A 52 -1.94 -11.26 -20.62
N PRO A 53 -1.03 -11.30 -21.63
CA PRO A 53 0.18 -10.47 -21.62
C PRO A 53 -0.13 -8.96 -21.57
N VAL A 54 -1.20 -8.51 -22.24
CA VAL A 54 -1.61 -7.09 -22.22
C VAL A 54 -2.11 -6.72 -20.83
N VAL A 55 -2.97 -7.55 -20.24
CA VAL A 55 -3.47 -7.36 -18.86
C VAL A 55 -2.31 -7.33 -17.86
N ALA A 56 -1.35 -8.26 -17.96
CA ALA A 56 -0.19 -8.33 -17.09
C ALA A 56 0.65 -7.04 -17.13
N VAL A 57 0.88 -6.48 -18.33
CA VAL A 57 1.60 -5.20 -18.48
C VAL A 57 0.82 -4.03 -17.88
N VAL A 58 -0.49 -3.96 -18.07
CA VAL A 58 -1.34 -2.92 -17.44
C VAL A 58 -1.30 -3.02 -15.92
N LEU A 59 -1.37 -4.24 -15.38
CA LEU A 59 -1.26 -4.49 -13.94
C LEU A 59 0.12 -4.11 -13.39
N LEU A 60 1.19 -4.39 -14.14
CA LEU A 60 2.54 -3.97 -13.76
C LEU A 60 2.66 -2.46 -13.71
N TYR A 61 2.14 -1.76 -14.72
CA TYR A 61 2.09 -0.30 -14.72
C TYR A 61 1.32 0.23 -13.50
N ALA A 62 0.12 -0.31 -13.24
CA ALA A 62 -0.69 0.11 -12.11
C ALA A 62 0.04 -0.12 -10.78
N ALA A 63 0.72 -1.26 -10.62
CA ALA A 63 1.49 -1.58 -9.44
C ALA A 63 2.68 -0.62 -9.24
N LEU A 64 3.41 -0.30 -10.31
CA LEU A 64 4.48 0.71 -10.31
C LEU A 64 3.95 2.08 -9.88
N VAL A 65 2.84 2.54 -10.44
CA VAL A 65 2.23 3.81 -10.04
C VAL A 65 1.89 3.80 -8.55
N SER A 66 1.30 2.70 -8.04
CA SER A 66 0.95 2.61 -6.61
C SER A 66 2.18 2.67 -5.70
N GLY A 67 3.21 1.84 -5.96
CA GLY A 67 4.38 1.77 -5.09
C GLY A 67 5.15 3.09 -5.09
N PHE A 68 5.39 3.67 -6.28
CA PHE A 68 6.11 4.94 -6.38
C PHE A 68 5.35 6.11 -5.75
N LEU A 69 4.05 6.25 -6.03
CA LEU A 69 3.28 7.36 -5.46
C LEU A 69 3.19 7.26 -3.94
N GLN A 70 2.92 6.07 -3.40
CA GLN A 70 2.78 5.88 -1.96
C GLN A 70 4.10 6.09 -1.22
N GLU A 71 5.20 5.54 -1.72
CA GLU A 71 6.51 5.76 -1.11
C GLU A 71 6.98 7.21 -1.24
N LEU A 72 6.62 7.91 -2.33
CA LEU A 72 6.94 9.33 -2.51
C LEU A 72 6.22 10.19 -1.47
N LEU A 73 4.90 9.99 -1.32
CA LEU A 73 4.11 10.71 -0.33
C LEU A 73 4.62 10.45 1.10
N LYS A 74 4.97 9.20 1.42
CA LYS A 74 5.60 8.85 2.71
C LYS A 74 6.94 9.56 2.89
N LEU A 75 7.81 9.55 1.88
CA LEU A 75 9.10 10.23 1.95
C LEU A 75 8.92 11.73 2.23
N LEU A 76 8.00 12.39 1.53
CA LEU A 76 7.67 13.79 1.76
C LEU A 76 7.17 14.03 3.20
N GLY A 77 6.35 13.12 3.73
CA GLY A 77 5.85 13.19 5.10
C GLY A 77 6.90 12.98 6.19
N VAL A 78 7.92 12.14 5.95
CA VAL A 78 8.95 11.81 6.95
C VAL A 78 10.25 12.62 6.82
N LYS A 79 10.43 13.36 5.72
CA LYS A 79 11.62 14.18 5.47
C LYS A 79 11.86 15.19 6.61
N GLY A 80 13.05 15.12 7.21
CA GLY A 80 13.46 15.99 8.32
C GLY A 80 12.78 15.69 9.65
N LYS A 81 12.11 14.54 9.80
CA LYS A 81 11.46 14.10 11.03
C LYS A 81 12.32 13.08 11.79
N ALA A 82 11.92 12.79 13.03
CA ALA A 82 12.55 11.74 13.83
C ALA A 82 12.01 10.35 13.46
N ILE A 83 12.80 9.29 13.70
CA ILE A 83 12.41 7.89 13.40
C ILE A 83 11.08 7.52 14.08
N GLY A 84 10.86 7.92 15.33
CA GLY A 84 9.59 7.67 16.02
C GLY A 84 8.38 8.26 15.29
N TYR A 85 8.53 9.43 14.66
CA TYR A 85 7.49 10.04 13.84
C TYR A 85 7.23 9.20 12.59
N ALA A 86 8.28 8.77 11.90
CA ALA A 86 8.18 7.94 10.72
C ALA A 86 7.51 6.59 10.98
N LEU A 87 7.81 5.94 12.12
CA LEU A 87 7.16 4.70 12.54
C LEU A 87 5.64 4.87 12.71
N TRP A 88 5.22 5.94 13.40
CA TRP A 88 3.79 6.22 13.60
C TRP A 88 3.08 6.66 12.31
N LEU A 89 3.75 7.40 11.43
CA LEU A 89 3.21 7.73 10.11
C LEU A 89 2.98 6.46 9.27
N GLY A 90 3.98 5.58 9.21
CA GLY A 90 3.84 4.30 8.53
C GLY A 90 2.75 3.41 9.14
N ALA A 91 2.58 3.44 10.46
CA ALA A 91 1.50 2.72 11.14
C ALA A 91 0.12 3.25 10.76
N GLY A 92 -0.03 4.58 10.68
CA GLY A 92 -1.28 5.21 10.23
C GLY A 92 -1.61 4.85 8.79
N PHE A 93 -0.63 4.92 7.90
CA PHE A 93 -0.78 4.53 6.50
C PHE A 93 -1.21 3.05 6.38
N GLY A 94 -0.42 2.14 6.93
CA GLY A 94 -0.66 0.70 6.78
C GLY A 94 -1.94 0.22 7.48
N LEU A 95 -2.29 0.80 8.64
CA LEU A 95 -3.55 0.47 9.31
C LEU A 95 -4.75 1.01 8.53
N GLY A 96 -4.64 2.22 7.97
CA GLY A 96 -5.68 2.79 7.12
C GLY A 96 -5.95 1.91 5.91
N GLU A 97 -4.91 1.46 5.23
CA GLU A 97 -5.04 0.59 4.06
C GLU A 97 -5.65 -0.75 4.44
N ALA A 98 -5.16 -1.35 5.52
CA ALA A 98 -5.72 -2.59 6.04
C ALA A 98 -7.22 -2.44 6.36
N ALA A 99 -7.62 -1.34 6.98
CA ALA A 99 -9.01 -1.07 7.33
C ALA A 99 -9.92 -0.92 6.08
N LEU A 100 -9.42 -0.30 5.01
CA LEU A 100 -10.18 -0.17 3.76
C LEU A 100 -10.45 -1.51 3.10
N VAL A 101 -9.47 -2.41 3.10
CA VAL A 101 -9.65 -3.77 2.57
C VAL A 101 -10.63 -4.55 3.44
N VAL A 102 -10.58 -4.43 4.78
CA VAL A 102 -11.59 -5.03 5.68
C VAL A 102 -12.98 -4.53 5.31
N LEU A 103 -13.11 -3.21 5.15
CA LEU A 103 -14.39 -2.58 4.84
C LEU A 103 -14.94 -3.11 3.50
N GLY A 104 -14.11 -3.21 2.47
CA GLY A 104 -14.49 -3.81 1.19
C GLY A 104 -15.03 -5.24 1.35
N GLN A 105 -14.33 -6.09 2.11
CA GLN A 105 -14.77 -7.47 2.38
C GLN A 105 -16.11 -7.53 3.13
N VAL A 106 -16.30 -6.66 4.13
CA VAL A 106 -17.56 -6.59 4.87
C VAL A 106 -18.71 -6.18 3.95
N LEU A 107 -18.48 -5.19 3.07
CA LEU A 107 -19.49 -4.77 2.09
C LEU A 107 -19.82 -5.89 1.10
N SER A 108 -18.83 -6.64 0.60
CA SER A 108 -19.06 -7.81 -0.27
C SER A 108 -19.93 -8.87 0.43
N ILE A 109 -19.65 -9.18 1.71
CA ILE A 109 -20.44 -10.13 2.52
C ILE A 109 -21.88 -9.65 2.67
N VAL A 110 -22.08 -8.36 3.01
CA VAL A 110 -23.41 -7.76 3.16
C VAL A 110 -24.19 -7.77 1.83
N ALA A 111 -23.50 -7.62 0.70
CA ALA A 111 -24.07 -7.72 -0.64
C ALA A 111 -24.38 -9.16 -1.09
N GLY A 112 -24.11 -10.17 -0.25
CA GLY A 112 -24.37 -11.58 -0.56
C GLY A 112 -23.31 -12.23 -1.46
N VAL A 113 -22.16 -11.57 -1.67
CA VAL A 113 -21.02 -12.18 -2.35
C VAL A 113 -20.39 -13.20 -1.39
N GLY A 114 -20.31 -14.46 -1.82
CA GLY A 114 -19.81 -15.55 -0.98
C GLY A 114 -18.37 -15.31 -0.49
N PHE A 115 -18.12 -15.62 0.78
CA PHE A 115 -16.80 -15.46 1.40
C PHE A 115 -16.10 -16.81 1.57
N ARG A 116 -14.92 -16.92 0.97
CA ARG A 116 -14.05 -18.09 1.09
C ARG A 116 -13.13 -17.96 2.30
N LEU A 117 -13.28 -18.85 3.29
CA LEU A 117 -12.53 -18.79 4.55
C LEU A 117 -11.00 -18.91 4.35
N ASP A 118 -10.56 -19.72 3.39
CA ASP A 118 -9.16 -19.87 3.00
C ASP A 118 -8.55 -18.55 2.50
N VAL A 119 -9.30 -17.80 1.71
CA VAL A 119 -8.93 -16.46 1.24
C VAL A 119 -8.93 -15.45 2.40
N GLY A 120 -9.84 -15.62 3.37
CA GLY A 120 -9.90 -14.80 4.58
C GLY A 120 -8.64 -14.85 5.43
N PHE A 121 -8.10 -16.05 5.70
CA PHE A 121 -6.86 -16.20 6.48
C PHE A 121 -5.64 -15.61 5.77
N LEU A 122 -5.53 -15.84 4.46
CA LEU A 122 -4.48 -15.24 3.64
C LEU A 122 -4.56 -13.70 3.69
N SER A 123 -5.76 -13.13 3.58
CA SER A 123 -5.97 -11.69 3.65
C SER A 123 -5.55 -11.11 5.01
N ILE A 124 -5.81 -11.80 6.13
CA ILE A 124 -5.35 -11.35 7.46
C ILE A 124 -3.82 -11.29 7.50
N TYR A 125 -3.15 -12.33 7.00
CA TYR A 125 -1.70 -12.40 6.95
C TYR A 125 -1.12 -11.27 6.08
N GLU A 126 -1.64 -11.08 4.87
CA GLU A 126 -1.21 -10.03 3.94
C GLU A 126 -1.36 -8.65 4.55
N ARG A 127 -2.47 -8.37 5.26
CA ARG A 127 -2.67 -7.07 5.92
C ARG A 127 -1.73 -6.84 7.09
N LEU A 128 -1.42 -7.87 7.87
CA LEU A 128 -0.39 -7.75 8.91
C LEU A 128 0.97 -7.41 8.29
N MET A 129 1.33 -8.08 7.20
CA MET A 129 2.57 -7.82 6.47
C MET A 129 2.58 -6.43 5.84
N ALA A 130 1.47 -5.97 5.26
CA ALA A 130 1.33 -4.62 4.75
C ALA A 130 1.57 -3.58 5.86
N ILE A 131 0.89 -3.71 7.01
CA ILE A 131 1.10 -2.79 8.15
C ILE A 131 2.58 -2.73 8.56
N LEU A 132 3.23 -3.89 8.71
CA LEU A 132 4.66 -3.95 9.05
C LEU A 132 5.52 -3.30 7.96
N TYR A 133 5.20 -3.55 6.70
CA TYR A 133 5.87 -2.95 5.55
C TYR A 133 5.78 -1.43 5.57
N HIS A 134 4.59 -0.83 5.76
CA HIS A 134 4.45 0.64 5.81
C HIS A 134 5.19 1.27 6.98
N VAL A 135 5.18 0.63 8.15
CA VAL A 135 5.94 1.06 9.33
C VAL A 135 7.44 1.07 9.05
N LEU A 136 7.98 -0.03 8.54
CA LEU A 136 9.41 -0.20 8.30
C LEU A 136 9.90 0.64 7.11
N SER A 137 9.18 0.66 5.99
CA SER A 137 9.51 1.50 4.82
C SER A 137 9.56 2.97 5.18
N SER A 138 8.58 3.48 5.96
CA SER A 138 8.60 4.87 6.44
C SER A 138 9.84 5.18 7.29
N ALA A 139 10.20 4.27 8.19
CA ALA A 139 11.40 4.42 9.02
C ALA A 139 12.69 4.37 8.19
N LEU A 140 12.78 3.48 7.20
CA LEU A 140 13.93 3.38 6.28
C LEU A 140 14.06 4.64 5.43
N LEU A 141 12.96 5.13 4.84
CA LEU A 141 12.92 6.38 4.09
C LEU A 141 13.45 7.54 4.95
N CYS A 142 12.96 7.67 6.19
CA CYS A 142 13.42 8.68 7.13
C CYS A 142 14.93 8.55 7.44
N TYR A 143 15.38 7.33 7.76
CA TYR A 143 16.75 7.06 8.20
C TYR A 143 17.78 7.32 7.09
N PHE A 144 17.51 6.88 5.87
CA PHE A 144 18.42 7.04 4.74
C PHE A 144 18.33 8.44 4.13
N TYR A 145 17.16 9.09 4.14
CA TYR A 145 17.03 10.49 3.74
C TYR A 145 17.91 11.40 4.61
N ALA A 146 17.91 11.20 5.94
CA ALA A 146 18.76 11.95 6.87
C ALA A 146 20.27 11.79 6.61
N ARG A 147 20.69 10.78 5.84
CA ARG A 147 22.08 10.51 5.44
C ARG A 147 22.40 10.92 4.00
N GLY A 148 21.53 11.70 3.36
CA GLY A 148 21.71 12.12 1.97
C GLY A 148 21.45 11.01 0.94
N LYS A 149 20.93 9.84 1.35
CA LYS A 149 20.65 8.69 0.47
C LYS A 149 19.16 8.55 0.14
N GLY A 150 18.40 9.65 0.21
CA GLY A 150 16.95 9.68 0.04
C GLY A 150 16.45 9.13 -1.29
N ALA A 151 17.07 9.53 -2.41
CA ALA A 151 16.68 9.06 -3.74
C ALA A 151 16.91 7.56 -3.91
N MET A 152 18.06 7.05 -3.45
CA MET A 152 18.38 5.63 -3.55
C MET A 152 17.40 4.77 -2.73
N ILE A 153 17.15 5.13 -1.46
CA ILE A 153 16.22 4.35 -0.64
C ILE A 153 14.80 4.41 -1.21
N TYR A 154 14.37 5.56 -1.71
CA TYR A 154 13.07 5.74 -2.35
C TYR A 154 12.89 4.78 -3.52
N MET A 155 13.84 4.74 -4.45
CA MET A 155 13.78 3.83 -5.60
C MET A 155 13.68 2.36 -5.16
N VAL A 156 14.47 1.97 -4.15
CA VAL A 156 14.47 0.59 -3.62
C VAL A 156 13.12 0.26 -3.00
N VAL A 157 12.63 1.06 -2.05
CA VAL A 157 11.36 0.75 -1.36
C VAL A 157 10.18 0.83 -2.32
N ALA A 158 10.14 1.81 -3.22
CA ALA A 158 9.07 1.96 -4.21
C ALA A 158 9.00 0.77 -5.16
N THR A 159 10.16 0.27 -5.60
CA THR A 159 10.23 -0.93 -6.44
C THR A 159 9.74 -2.16 -5.68
N ILE A 160 10.20 -2.38 -4.45
CA ILE A 160 9.75 -3.51 -3.62
C ILE A 160 8.23 -3.45 -3.41
N HIS A 161 7.69 -2.27 -3.07
CA HIS A 161 6.26 -2.07 -2.90
C HIS A 161 5.51 -2.45 -4.18
N SER A 162 5.96 -1.92 -5.31
CA SER A 162 5.35 -2.17 -6.61
C SER A 162 5.34 -3.66 -6.95
N LEU A 163 6.43 -4.38 -6.68
CA LEU A 163 6.53 -5.81 -6.95
C LEU A 163 5.59 -6.63 -6.06
N VAL A 164 5.46 -6.28 -4.78
CA VAL A 164 4.51 -6.93 -3.86
C VAL A 164 3.08 -6.70 -4.32
N ASN A 165 2.72 -5.47 -4.69
CA ASN A 165 1.38 -5.14 -5.21
C ASN A 165 1.10 -5.87 -6.52
N TYR A 166 2.09 -5.91 -7.42
CA TYR A 166 1.97 -6.62 -8.69
C TYR A 166 1.73 -8.12 -8.47
N GLN A 167 2.51 -8.76 -7.60
CA GLN A 167 2.34 -10.17 -7.27
C GLN A 167 0.95 -10.45 -6.70
N ALA A 168 0.48 -9.64 -5.75
CA ALA A 168 -0.85 -9.81 -5.15
C ALA A 168 -1.97 -9.76 -6.21
N VAL A 169 -1.93 -8.75 -7.09
CA VAL A 169 -2.97 -8.58 -8.12
C VAL A 169 -2.88 -9.64 -9.21
N LEU A 170 -1.67 -10.05 -9.61
CA LEU A 170 -1.48 -11.12 -10.60
C LEU A 170 -1.99 -12.46 -10.06
N LEU A 171 -1.71 -12.79 -8.79
CA LEU A 171 -2.22 -14.01 -8.15
C LEU A 171 -3.74 -14.02 -8.12
N MET A 172 -4.38 -12.91 -7.77
CA MET A 172 -5.84 -12.80 -7.81
C MET A 172 -6.40 -13.09 -9.21
N ARG A 173 -5.79 -12.51 -10.25
CA ARG A 173 -6.23 -12.70 -11.65
C ARG A 173 -6.01 -14.14 -12.15
N VAL A 174 -4.86 -14.75 -11.83
CA VAL A 174 -4.51 -16.12 -12.28
C VAL A 174 -5.38 -17.18 -11.60
N PHE A 175 -5.66 -17.02 -10.30
CA PHE A 175 -6.47 -17.97 -9.54
C PHE A 175 -7.97 -17.67 -9.55
N GLY A 176 -8.41 -16.67 -10.31
CA GLY A 176 -9.82 -16.26 -10.40
C GLY A 176 -10.41 -15.81 -9.06
N LEU A 177 -9.56 -15.35 -8.13
CA LEU A 177 -9.99 -14.85 -6.84
C LEU A 177 -10.48 -13.41 -7.04
N THR A 178 -11.80 -13.24 -7.06
CA THR A 178 -12.48 -11.94 -7.10
C THR A 178 -13.11 -11.68 -5.73
N PHE A 179 -12.98 -10.46 -5.23
CA PHE A 179 -13.61 -9.98 -3.98
C PHE A 179 -14.78 -9.05 -4.29
#